data_AF-A0A3N5RY95-F1
#
_entry.id   AF-A0A3N5RY95-F1
#
_cell.length_a   1.000
_cell.length_b   1.000
_cell.length_c   1.000
_cell.angle_alpha   90.00
_cell.angle_beta   90.00
_cell.angle_gamma   90.00
#
_symmetry.space_group_name_H-M   'P 1'
#
loop_
_entity.id
_entity.type
_entity.pdbx_description
1 polymer ?
#
loop_
_entity_poly.entity_id
_entity_poly.type
_entity_poly.pdbx_seq_one_letter_code
_entity_poly.pdbx_strand_id
1 'polypeptide(L)'
;MTERRESSKQYENDGRSSLAAVKIITLFPEFFNSPLSTGLLGRAIQAGLFRVDVIDLRDFAENRYRQCDDYPYGGGSGMVLMPGPLFRAISSVRE
;
A
#
# COMPACT_ATOMS: atom_id res chain seq x y z
N MET A 1 -43.09 -9.76 9.05
CA MET A 1 -42.47 -8.96 7.97
C MET A 1 -41.65 -7.89 8.65
N THR A 2 -40.42 -8.24 9.04
CA THR A 2 -39.62 -7.45 9.97
C THR A 2 -38.73 -6.51 9.17
N GLU A 3 -39.06 -5.23 9.18
CA GLU A 3 -38.25 -4.15 8.62
C GLU A 3 -36.89 -4.09 9.35
N ARG A 4 -35.85 -4.64 8.71
CA ARG A 4 -34.46 -4.39 9.11
C ARG A 4 -34.09 -2.99 8.66
N ARG A 5 -34.23 -2.04 9.59
CA ARG A 5 -33.52 -0.76 9.56
C ARG A 5 -32.03 -1.06 9.64
N GLU A 6 -31.35 -1.10 8.50
CA GLU A 6 -29.89 -1.02 8.50
C GLU A 6 -29.51 0.44 8.69
N SER A 7 -29.15 0.72 9.94
CA SER A 7 -28.63 1.99 10.43
C SER A 7 -27.46 2.45 9.56
N SER A 8 -27.74 3.43 8.71
CA SER A 8 -26.76 4.30 8.09
C SER A 8 -26.03 5.06 9.20
N LYS A 9 -24.93 4.50 9.72
CA LYS A 9 -23.98 5.30 10.50
C LYS A 9 -23.29 6.23 9.50
N GLN A 10 -23.83 7.44 9.39
CA GLN A 10 -23.09 8.61 8.93
C GLN A 10 -21.82 8.68 9.77
N TYR A 11 -20.68 8.45 9.12
CA TYR A 11 -19.38 8.84 9.68
C TYR A 11 -19.42 10.37 9.77
N GLU A 12 -19.78 10.87 10.95
CA GLU A 12 -19.81 12.28 11.25
C GLU A 12 -18.41 12.86 11.02
N ASN A 13 -18.40 13.90 10.19
CA ASN A 13 -17.24 14.46 9.53
C ASN A 13 -16.58 15.46 10.49
N ASP A 14 -15.72 14.95 11.37
CA ASP A 14 -15.04 15.72 12.39
C ASP A 14 -13.80 16.43 11.80
N GLY A 15 -14.01 17.56 11.12
CA GLY A 15 -13.04 18.67 10.91
C GLY A 15 -11.68 18.41 10.24
N ARG A 16 -11.29 17.16 9.97
CA ARG A 16 -10.09 16.73 9.23
C ARG A 16 -10.52 15.63 8.26
N SER A 17 -11.09 16.03 7.14
CA SER A 17 -11.48 15.11 6.06
C SER A 17 -10.25 14.65 5.29
N SER A 18 -9.41 13.84 5.92
CA SER A 18 -8.44 13.00 5.20
C SER A 18 -8.88 11.56 5.42
N LEU A 19 -9.34 10.89 4.37
CA LEU A 19 -9.57 9.45 4.38
C LEU A 19 -8.31 8.76 4.95
N ALA A 20 -8.48 7.81 5.86
CA ALA A 20 -7.35 6.99 6.32
C ALA A 20 -6.73 6.28 5.10
N ALA A 21 -5.44 6.55 4.84
CA ALA A 21 -4.71 6.01 3.71
C ALA A 21 -3.55 5.12 4.18
N VAL A 22 -3.48 3.90 3.66
CA VAL A 22 -2.40 2.95 3.89
C VAL A 22 -1.56 2.83 2.62
N LYS A 23 -0.24 2.94 2.75
CA LYS A 23 0.68 2.85 1.62
C LYS A 23 1.54 1.60 1.76
N ILE A 24 1.55 0.75 0.74
CA ILE A 24 2.27 -0.53 0.72
C ILE A 24 3.38 -0.44 -0.33
N ILE A 25 4.62 -0.38 0.12
CA ILE A 25 5.79 -0.45 -0.76
C ILE A 25 6.20 -1.92 -0.87
N THR A 26 6.22 -2.46 -2.08
CA THR A 26 6.48 -3.89 -2.30
C THR A 26 7.18 -4.16 -3.63
N LEU A 27 7.88 -5.29 -3.73
CA LEU A 27 8.37 -5.84 -4.99
C LEU A 27 7.30 -6.68 -5.72
N PHE A 28 6.11 -6.84 -5.16
CA PHE A 28 5.07 -7.70 -5.72
C PHE A 28 3.71 -7.00 -5.63
N PRO A 29 3.48 -5.91 -6.39
CA PRO A 29 2.23 -5.14 -6.31
C PRO A 29 1.01 -6.01 -6.64
N GLU A 30 1.11 -6.85 -7.67
CA GLU A 30 0.02 -7.73 -8.13
C GLU A 30 -0.51 -8.70 -7.06
N PHE A 31 0.32 -9.04 -6.06
CA PHE A 31 -0.09 -9.88 -4.93
C PHE A 31 -1.27 -9.27 -4.16
N PHE A 32 -1.39 -7.95 -4.17
CA PHE A 32 -2.41 -7.22 -3.43
C PHE A 32 -3.72 -7.04 -4.22
N ASN A 33 -3.76 -7.30 -5.52
CA ASN A 33 -4.98 -7.11 -6.32
C ASN A 33 -6.17 -7.92 -5.79
N SER A 34 -5.95 -9.22 -5.52
CA SER A 34 -7.00 -10.12 -5.01
C SER A 34 -7.47 -9.76 -3.60
N PRO A 35 -6.59 -9.67 -2.58
CA PRO A 35 -7.03 -9.36 -1.21
C PRO A 35 -7.63 -7.96 -1.07
N LEU A 36 -7.20 -6.97 -1.87
CA LEU A 36 -7.76 -5.61 -1.82
C LEU A 36 -9.08 -5.48 -2.60
N SER A 37 -9.43 -6.41 -3.49
CA SER A 37 -10.67 -6.36 -4.28
C SER A 37 -11.80 -7.26 -3.75
N THR A 38 -11.53 -8.08 -2.72
CA THR A 38 -12.46 -9.11 -2.25
C THR A 38 -12.90 -8.92 -0.80
N GLY A 39 -14.00 -9.57 -0.43
CA GLY A 39 -14.49 -9.61 0.96
C GLY A 39 -14.89 -8.25 1.54
N LEU A 40 -14.68 -8.09 2.84
CA LEU A 40 -14.99 -6.85 3.57
C LEU A 40 -14.07 -5.70 3.15
N LEU A 41 -12.80 -6.00 2.90
CA LEU A 41 -11.79 -5.01 2.55
C LEU A 41 -12.11 -4.34 1.21
N GLY A 42 -12.40 -5.14 0.17
CA GLY A 42 -12.80 -4.63 -1.13
C GLY A 42 -14.07 -3.77 -1.10
N ARG A 43 -15.08 -4.18 -0.32
CA ARG A 43 -16.31 -3.37 -0.15
C ARG A 43 -16.03 -2.03 0.54
N ALA A 44 -15.18 -2.01 1.57
CA ALA A 44 -14.84 -0.79 2.28
C ALA A 44 -14.00 0.18 1.42
N ILE A 45 -13.10 -0.33 0.58
CA ILE A 45 -12.36 0.46 -0.42
C ILE A 45 -13.32 1.03 -1.47
N GLN A 46 -14.23 0.20 -2.02
CA GLN A 46 -15.23 0.64 -3.00
C GLN A 46 -16.21 1.68 -2.44
N ALA A 47 -16.56 1.56 -1.15
CA ALA A 47 -17.40 2.53 -0.44
C ALA A 47 -16.64 3.82 -0.06
N GLY A 48 -15.34 3.92 -0.36
CA GLY A 48 -14.53 5.10 -0.05
C GLY A 48 -14.36 5.33 1.46
N LEU A 49 -14.36 4.26 2.27
CA LEU A 49 -14.19 4.39 3.73
C LEU A 49 -12.71 4.51 4.12
N PHE A 50 -11.82 3.95 3.31
CA PHE A 50 -10.36 4.09 3.44
C PHE A 50 -9.68 3.77 2.10
N ARG A 51 -8.42 4.19 1.95
CA ARG A 51 -7.64 4.05 0.71
C ARG A 51 -6.41 3.19 0.94
N VAL A 52 -6.06 2.37 -0.05
CA VAL A 52 -4.78 1.63 -0.10
C VAL A 52 -4.04 1.97 -1.38
N ASP A 53 -2.81 2.46 -1.26
CA ASP A 53 -1.92 2.69 -2.40
C ASP A 53 -0.82 1.61 -2.38
N VAL A 54 -0.77 0.79 -3.43
CA VAL A 54 0.26 -0.23 -3.61
C VAL A 54 1.31 0.31 -4.58
N ILE A 55 2.56 0.31 -4.15
CA ILE A 55 3.67 1.01 -4.78
C ILE A 55 4.76 -0.01 -5.12
N ASP A 56 5.12 -0.11 -6.40
CA ASP A 56 6.21 -0.99 -6.84
C ASP A 56 7.56 -0.32 -6.50
N LEU A 57 8.33 -0.98 -5.63
CA LEU A 57 9.66 -0.49 -5.25
C LEU A 57 10.60 -0.36 -6.46
N ARG A 58 10.37 -1.14 -7.52
CA ARG A 58 11.17 -1.11 -8.76
C ARG A 58 11.02 0.16 -9.58
N ASP A 59 10.00 0.98 -9.32
CA ASP A 59 9.86 2.30 -9.95
C ASP A 59 10.87 3.31 -9.40
N PHE A 60 11.47 3.01 -8.24
CA PHE A 60 12.46 3.86 -7.59
C PHE A 60 13.89 3.39 -7.82
N ALA A 61 14.11 2.37 -8.65
CA ALA A 61 15.44 1.93 -9.05
C ALA A 61 16.03 2.84 -10.14
N GLU A 62 17.34 3.11 -10.07
CA GLU A 62 18.02 4.04 -11.01
C GLU A 62 18.57 3.36 -12.26
N ASN A 63 18.85 2.05 -12.18
CA ASN A 63 19.45 1.33 -13.29
C ASN A 63 18.39 0.77 -14.25
N ARG A 64 18.80 0.51 -15.50
CA ARG A 64 17.93 -0.05 -16.54
C ARG A 64 17.32 -1.41 -16.21
N TYR A 65 17.88 -2.11 -15.22
CA TYR A 65 17.44 -3.43 -14.77
C TYR A 65 16.44 -3.36 -13.61
N ARG A 66 16.11 -2.15 -13.14
CA ARG A 66 15.23 -1.90 -12.00
C ARG A 66 15.63 -2.70 -10.75
N GLN A 67 16.94 -2.74 -10.47
CA GLN A 67 17.49 -3.48 -9.32
C GLN A 67 17.12 -2.80 -8.00
N CYS A 68 16.68 -3.61 -7.03
CA CYS A 68 16.27 -3.13 -5.69
C CYS A 68 16.95 -3.87 -4.55
N ASP A 69 17.84 -4.81 -4.84
CA ASP A 69 18.57 -5.63 -3.89
C ASP A 69 20.03 -5.79 -4.32
N ASP A 70 20.91 -5.98 -3.35
CA ASP A 70 22.34 -6.18 -3.56
C ASP A 70 22.92 -7.16 -2.53
N TYR A 71 24.15 -7.60 -2.76
CA TYR A 71 24.85 -8.48 -1.84
C TYR A 71 25.09 -7.81 -0.48
N PRO A 72 24.93 -8.54 0.64
CA PRO A 72 25.29 -8.02 1.95
C PRO A 72 26.80 -7.78 2.06
N TYR A 73 27.18 -6.66 2.70
CA TYR A 73 28.56 -6.44 3.11
C TYR A 73 29.01 -7.55 4.09
N GLY A 74 30.26 -8.00 3.95
CA GLY A 74 30.80 -9.13 4.73
C GLY A 74 30.49 -10.51 4.16
N GLY A 75 29.77 -10.58 3.03
CA GLY A 75 29.41 -11.83 2.37
C GLY A 75 28.26 -12.57 3.06
N GLY A 76 28.03 -13.82 2.66
CA GLY A 76 26.89 -14.63 3.08
C GLY A 76 25.99 -14.98 1.90
N SER A 77 25.01 -15.86 2.15
CA SER A 77 24.00 -16.22 1.14
C SER A 77 22.84 -15.24 1.18
N GLY A 78 22.24 -15.00 0.00
CA GLY A 78 21.08 -14.13 -0.14
C GLY A 78 21.43 -12.69 -0.52
N MET A 79 20.38 -11.87 -0.54
CA MET A 79 20.40 -10.48 -1.00
C MET A 79 19.71 -9.60 0.05
N VAL A 80 20.07 -8.31 0.08
CA VAL A 80 19.48 -7.31 0.97
C VAL A 80 18.90 -6.18 0.12
N LEU A 81 17.73 -5.66 0.52
CA LEU A 81 17.14 -4.50 -0.15
C LEU A 81 18.11 -3.31 -0.13
N MET A 82 18.29 -2.70 -1.29
CA MET A 82 19.13 -1.53 -1.47
C MET A 82 18.52 -0.31 -0.77
N PRO A 83 19.29 0.46 0.00
CA PRO A 83 18.81 1.69 0.62
C PRO A 83 18.31 2.73 -0.39
N GLY A 84 18.96 2.87 -1.55
CA GLY A 84 18.64 3.91 -2.54
C GLY A 84 17.16 3.91 -2.99
N PRO A 85 16.69 2.84 -3.65
CA PRO A 85 15.29 2.71 -4.06
C PRO A 85 14.32 2.82 -2.87
N LEU A 86 14.67 2.21 -1.73
CA LEU A 86 13.81 2.18 -0.55
C LEU A 86 13.58 3.58 0.03
N PHE A 87 14.64 4.37 0.20
CA PHE A 87 14.52 5.73 0.70
C PHE A 87 13.74 6.63 -0.26
N ARG A 88 13.98 6.52 -1.58
CA ARG A 88 13.20 7.27 -2.56
C ARG A 88 11.71 6.93 -2.51
N ALA A 89 11.38 5.65 -2.40
CA ALA A 89 10.00 5.19 -2.24
C ALA A 89 9.35 5.77 -0.98
N ILE A 90 10.02 5.66 0.18
CA ILE A 90 9.53 6.20 1.46
C ILE A 90 9.38 7.73 1.41
N SER A 91 10.31 8.44 0.78
CA SER A 91 10.24 9.90 0.64
C SER A 91 9.06 10.32 -0.23
N SER A 92 8.76 9.59 -1.31
CA SER A 92 7.63 9.91 -2.20
C SER A 92 6.25 9.81 -1.55
N VAL A 93 6.17 9.16 -0.38
CA VAL A 93 4.88 8.88 0.28
C VAL A 93 4.64 9.69 1.55
N ARG A 94 5.61 10.49 1.98
CA ARG A 94 5.59 11.25 3.25
C ARG A 94 4.93 12.63 3.16
N GLU A 95 4.52 13.06 1.97
CA GLU A 95 3.73 14.27 1.72
C GLU A 95 2.21 13.97 1.76
#